data_AF-A0A2R4S1F5-F1
#
_entry.id   AF-A0A2R4S1F5-F1
#
_cell.length_a   1.000
_cell.length_b   1.000
_cell.length_c   1.000
_cell.angle_alpha   90.00
_cell.angle_beta   90.00
_cell.angle_gamma   90.00
#
_symmetry.space_group_name_H-M   'P 1'
#
loop_
_entity.id
_entity.type
_entity.pdbx_description
1 polymer ?
#
loop_
_entity_poly.entity_id
_entity_poly.type
_entity_poly.pdbx_seq_one_letter_code
_entity_poly.pdbx_strand_id
1 'polypeptide(L)'
;ETYNANPLQSRIAVLAALNFHGGGHINHSLFWENLSPASSPDASPDSAPSLVAEITRVWGGLDKFKQAFNAALLGITGSGWGWLVKDDTTGLSIITTKDQDPVTKGVPIFGIDM
;
A
#
# COMPACT_ATOMS: atom_id res chain seq x y z
N GLU A 1 -3.15 -38.05 25.22
CA GLU A 1 -3.42 -37.04 24.19
C GLU A 1 -4.29 -35.95 24.80
N THR A 2 -3.68 -34.84 25.17
CA THR A 2 -4.37 -33.70 25.77
C THR A 2 -5.11 -32.96 24.67
N TYR A 3 -6.43 -33.12 24.66
CA TYR A 3 -7.36 -32.37 23.84
C TYR A 3 -7.03 -30.87 23.98
N ASN A 4 -6.65 -30.24 22.87
CA ASN A 4 -6.29 -28.83 22.78
C ASN A 4 -7.44 -28.00 23.37
N ALA A 5 -7.24 -27.50 24.59
CA ALA A 5 -8.23 -26.72 25.29
C ALA A 5 -8.39 -25.38 24.56
N ASN A 6 -9.41 -25.36 23.71
CA ASN A 6 -10.02 -24.23 23.03
C ASN A 6 -9.31 -23.71 21.75
N PRO A 7 -9.60 -24.33 20.58
CA PRO A 7 -8.95 -23.99 19.31
C PRO A 7 -9.25 -22.57 18.80
N LEU A 8 -10.27 -21.90 19.31
CA LEU A 8 -10.59 -20.52 18.93
C LEU A 8 -9.60 -19.51 19.52
N GLN A 9 -9.21 -19.68 20.78
CA GLN A 9 -8.22 -18.83 21.47
C GLN A 9 -6.87 -18.97 20.79
N SER A 10 -6.46 -20.19 20.46
CA SER A 10 -5.21 -20.45 19.73
C SER A 10 -5.22 -19.82 18.34
N ARG A 11 -6.36 -19.83 17.63
CA ARG A 11 -6.51 -19.13 16.34
C ARG A 11 -6.44 -17.61 16.51
N ILE A 12 -7.11 -17.04 17.50
CA ILE A 12 -7.06 -15.60 17.79
C ILE A 12 -5.64 -15.15 18.12
N ALA A 13 -4.91 -15.95 18.93
CA ALA A 13 -3.55 -15.63 19.36
C ALA A 13 -2.55 -15.51 18.19
N VAL A 14 -2.77 -16.20 17.08
CA VAL A 14 -1.88 -16.15 15.91
C VAL A 14 -2.26 -15.07 14.88
N LEU A 15 -3.43 -14.42 15.01
CA LEU A 15 -3.88 -13.43 14.03
C LEU A 15 -2.93 -12.24 13.90
N ALA A 16 -2.37 -11.76 15.02
CA ALA A 16 -1.43 -10.65 15.00
C ALA A 16 -0.15 -11.00 14.22
N ALA A 17 0.40 -12.19 14.44
CA ALA A 17 1.57 -12.67 13.72
C ALA A 17 1.27 -12.89 12.23
N LEU A 18 0.10 -13.45 11.90
CA LEU A 18 -0.32 -13.64 10.51
C LEU A 18 -0.52 -12.31 9.78
N ASN A 19 -1.14 -11.33 10.43
CA ASN A 19 -1.31 -10.00 9.87
C ASN A 19 0.04 -9.31 9.65
N PHE A 20 0.93 -9.34 10.64
CA PHE A 20 2.23 -8.69 10.55
C PHE A 20 3.16 -9.34 9.50
N HIS A 21 3.32 -10.67 9.54
CA HIS A 21 4.21 -11.37 8.62
C HIS A 21 3.60 -11.55 7.22
N GLY A 22 2.31 -11.88 7.15
CA GLY A 22 1.59 -12.01 5.89
C GLY A 22 1.43 -10.66 5.18
N GLY A 23 1.06 -9.62 5.93
CA GLY A 23 1.01 -8.25 5.41
C GLY A 23 2.39 -7.76 4.97
N GLY A 24 3.44 -8.05 5.76
CA GLY A 24 4.81 -7.72 5.35
C GLY A 24 5.24 -8.41 4.06
N HIS A 25 4.90 -9.69 3.87
CA HIS A 25 5.14 -10.38 2.61
C HIS A 25 4.41 -9.72 1.44
N ILE A 26 3.10 -9.45 1.59
CA ILE A 26 2.29 -8.79 0.56
C ILE A 26 2.87 -7.41 0.20
N ASN A 27 3.14 -6.57 1.20
CA ASN A 27 3.59 -5.20 1.01
C ASN A 27 4.93 -5.16 0.27
N HIS A 28 5.91 -5.97 0.70
CA HIS A 28 7.22 -5.99 0.06
C HIS A 28 7.20 -6.65 -1.32
N SER A 29 6.36 -7.67 -1.53
CA SER A 29 6.18 -8.25 -2.87
C SER A 29 5.69 -7.19 -3.87
N LEU A 30 4.71 -6.37 -3.48
CA LEU A 30 4.24 -5.25 -4.31
C LEU A 30 5.31 -4.15 -4.47
N PHE A 31 6.03 -3.84 -3.40
CA PHE A 31 7.08 -2.82 -3.42
C PHE A 31 8.18 -3.12 -4.43
N TRP A 32 8.63 -4.37 -4.51
CA TRP A 32 9.66 -4.74 -5.47
C TRP A 32 9.16 -4.69 -6.91
N GLU A 33 7.90 -5.06 -7.16
CA GLU A 33 7.29 -4.96 -8.49
C GLU A 33 7.04 -3.51 -8.93
N ASN A 34 6.85 -2.57 -7.99
CA ASN A 34 6.63 -1.16 -8.33
C ASN A 34 7.92 -0.31 -8.44
N LEU A 35 9.10 -0.91 -8.32
CA LEU A 35 10.38 -0.20 -8.45
C LEU A 35 11.14 -0.65 -9.70
N SER A 36 11.77 0.31 -10.38
CA SER A 36 12.67 0.05 -11.49
C SER A 36 13.87 1.00 -11.43
N PRO A 37 15.01 0.65 -12.08
CA PRO A 37 16.09 1.62 -12.28
C PRO A 37 15.57 2.92 -12.89
N ALA A 38 16.08 4.06 -12.45
CA ALA A 38 15.63 5.37 -12.93
C ALA A 38 15.86 5.60 -14.44
N SER A 39 16.78 4.85 -15.05
CA SER A 39 17.03 4.85 -16.49
C SER A 39 16.07 3.94 -17.29
N SER A 40 15.25 3.12 -16.61
CA SER A 40 14.24 2.29 -17.27
C SER A 40 13.13 3.16 -17.86
N PRO A 41 12.60 2.85 -19.06
CA PRO A 41 11.38 3.49 -19.56
C PRO A 41 10.20 3.30 -18.59
N ASP A 42 10.16 2.20 -17.83
CA ASP A 42 9.11 1.91 -16.86
C ASP A 42 9.09 2.92 -15.68
N ALA A 43 10.20 3.61 -15.42
CA ALA A 43 10.27 4.67 -14.41
C ALA A 43 9.61 5.99 -14.85
N SER A 44 9.29 6.13 -16.15
CA SER A 44 8.61 7.32 -16.66
C SER A 44 7.11 7.26 -16.38
N PRO A 45 6.47 8.33 -15.86
CA PRO A 45 5.02 8.43 -15.76
C PRO A 45 4.29 8.21 -17.09
N ASP A 46 4.95 8.50 -18.22
CA ASP A 46 4.40 8.29 -19.56
C ASP A 46 4.12 6.82 -19.87
N SER A 47 4.73 5.88 -19.13
CA SER A 47 4.45 4.45 -19.21
C SER A 47 3.11 4.06 -18.59
N ALA A 48 2.41 4.98 -17.91
CA ALA A 48 1.11 4.77 -17.28
C ALA A 48 0.10 5.89 -17.62
N PRO A 49 -0.22 6.13 -18.91
CA PRO A 49 -0.95 7.32 -19.34
C PRO A 49 -2.38 7.41 -18.74
N SER A 50 -3.09 6.29 -18.63
CA SER A 50 -4.43 6.24 -18.03
C SER A 50 -4.40 6.57 -16.54
N LEU A 51 -3.36 6.14 -15.83
CA LEU A 51 -3.17 6.44 -14.41
C LEU A 51 -2.85 7.93 -14.22
N VAL A 52 -1.94 8.48 -15.03
CA VAL A 52 -1.56 9.90 -14.98
C VAL A 52 -2.75 10.82 -15.29
N ALA A 53 -3.60 10.44 -16.25
CA ALA A 53 -4.82 11.18 -16.56
C ALA A 53 -5.77 11.22 -15.35
N GLU A 54 -5.95 10.09 -14.66
CA GLU A 54 -6.80 10.02 -13.48
C GLU A 54 -6.20 10.76 -12.28
N ILE A 55 -4.88 10.67 -12.08
CA ILE A 55 -4.16 11.48 -11.10
C ILE A 55 -4.38 12.98 -11.38
N THR A 56 -4.30 13.39 -12.64
CA THR A 56 -4.55 14.77 -13.05
C THR A 56 -5.99 15.19 -12.76
N ARG A 57 -6.96 14.30 -13.00
CA ARG A 57 -8.38 14.55 -12.68
C ARG A 57 -8.62 14.74 -11.18
N VAL A 58 -7.96 13.94 -10.32
CA VAL A 58 -8.20 13.94 -8.88
C VAL A 58 -7.42 15.04 -8.14
N TRP A 59 -6.12 15.19 -8.44
CA TRP A 59 -5.23 16.13 -7.73
C TRP A 59 -4.91 17.41 -8.51
N GLY A 60 -5.30 17.48 -9.79
CA GLY A 60 -4.97 18.62 -10.65
C GLY A 60 -3.55 18.59 -11.19
N GLY A 61 -2.89 17.43 -11.19
CA GLY A 61 -1.58 17.19 -11.82
C GLY A 61 -0.65 16.32 -10.98
N LEU A 62 0.37 15.76 -11.63
CA LEU A 62 1.33 14.84 -11.02
C LEU A 62 2.11 15.49 -9.86
N ASP A 63 2.50 16.76 -9.99
CA ASP A 63 3.24 17.46 -8.93
C ASP A 63 2.38 17.69 -7.67
N LYS A 64 1.10 18.04 -7.85
CA LYS A 64 0.16 18.18 -6.74
C LYS A 64 -0.11 16.85 -6.06
N PHE A 65 -0.21 15.78 -6.85
CA PHE A 65 -0.30 14.43 -6.31
C PHE A 65 0.95 14.07 -5.50
N LYS A 66 2.16 14.27 -6.04
CA LYS A 66 3.42 14.01 -5.30
C LYS A 66 3.50 14.80 -4.00
N GLN A 67 3.07 16.07 -3.99
CA GLN A 67 2.99 16.86 -2.77
C GLN A 67 2.03 16.26 -1.74
N ALA A 68 0.81 15.91 -2.16
CA ALA A 68 -0.18 15.29 -1.27
C ALA A 68 0.30 13.91 -0.76
N PHE A 69 0.92 13.12 -1.62
CA PHE A 69 1.45 11.81 -1.29
C PHE A 69 2.59 11.93 -0.29
N ASN A 70 3.60 12.76 -0.56
CA ASN A 70 4.70 13.01 0.36
C ASN A 70 4.24 13.54 1.72
N ALA A 71 3.23 14.41 1.74
CA ALA A 71 2.65 14.89 3.00
C ALA A 71 2.00 13.76 3.82
N ALA A 72 1.31 12.81 3.17
CA ALA A 72 0.75 11.64 3.84
C ALA A 72 1.85 10.71 4.38
N LEU A 73 2.87 10.42 3.57
CA LEU A 73 4.01 9.57 3.95
C LEU A 73 4.77 10.15 5.15
N LEU A 74 5.12 11.44 5.10
CA LEU A 74 5.82 12.12 6.19
C LEU A 74 4.96 12.31 7.45
N GLY A 75 3.64 12.17 7.33
CA GLY A 75 2.71 12.18 8.46
C GLY A 75 2.64 10.86 9.22
N ILE A 76 3.25 9.78 8.72
CA ILE A 76 3.29 8.48 9.40
C ILE A 76 4.15 8.59 10.66
N THR A 77 3.56 8.20 11.80
CA THR A 77 4.29 8.12 13.08
C THR A 77 4.66 6.68 13.39
N GLY A 78 5.96 6.39 13.50
CA GLY A 78 6.47 5.02 13.61
C GLY A 78 6.60 4.36 12.25
N SER A 79 6.56 3.02 12.20
CA SER A 79 6.63 2.27 10.95
C SER A 79 5.30 2.27 10.21
N GLY A 80 5.35 2.31 8.88
CA GLY A 80 4.16 2.14 8.06
C GLY A 80 4.44 2.29 6.57
N TRP A 81 3.35 2.33 5.81
CA TRP A 81 3.39 2.41 4.36
C TRP A 81 2.45 3.48 3.86
N GLY A 82 2.83 4.15 2.77
CA GLY A 82 1.94 5.00 2.00
C GLY A 82 1.56 4.34 0.67
N TRP A 83 0.28 4.39 0.32
CA TRP A 83 -0.26 3.70 -0.86
C TRP A 83 -1.09 4.64 -1.73
N LEU A 84 -0.91 4.52 -3.04
CA LEU A 84 -1.94 4.90 -4.00
C LEU A 84 -2.84 3.69 -4.23
N VAL A 85 -4.15 3.84 -3.99
CA VAL A 85 -5.13 2.77 -4.16
C VAL A 85 -6.25 3.20 -5.09
N LYS A 86 -6.81 2.23 -5.81
CA LYS A 86 -8.08 2.39 -6.53
C LYS A 86 -9.21 1.76 -5.73
N ASP A 87 -10.18 2.57 -5.35
CA ASP A 87 -11.46 2.11 -4.81
C ASP A 87 -12.54 2.13 -5.91
N ASP A 88 -13.41 1.14 -5.95
CA ASP A 88 -14.47 1.02 -6.96
C ASP A 88 -15.54 2.13 -6.84
N THR A 89 -15.61 2.80 -5.69
CA THR A 89 -16.62 3.81 -5.34
C THR A 89 -16.09 5.24 -5.52
N THR A 90 -14.84 5.50 -5.11
CA THR A 90 -14.27 6.87 -5.06
C THR A 90 -13.18 7.12 -6.10
N GLY A 91 -12.70 6.09 -6.80
CA GLY A 91 -11.56 6.20 -7.72
C GLY A 91 -10.23 6.18 -6.97
N LEU A 92 -9.28 7.02 -7.38
CA LEU A 92 -7.94 7.05 -6.76
C LEU A 92 -7.95 7.73 -5.39
N SER A 93 -7.29 7.11 -4.42
CA SER A 93 -7.13 7.63 -3.06
C SER A 93 -5.71 7.38 -2.54
N ILE A 94 -5.24 8.29 -1.67
CA ILE A 94 -4.00 8.11 -0.90
C ILE A 94 -4.41 7.58 0.48
N ILE A 95 -3.83 6.46 0.89
CA ILE A 95 -4.02 5.91 2.23
C ILE A 95 -2.66 5.58 2.85
N THR A 96 -2.64 5.45 4.17
CA THR A 96 -1.50 4.96 4.92
C THR A 96 -1.89 3.72 5.71
N THR A 97 -1.01 2.73 5.79
CA THR A 97 -1.18 1.58 6.68
C THR A 97 -0.10 1.58 7.75
N LYS A 98 -0.46 1.16 8.96
CA LYS A 98 0.46 1.12 10.10
C LYS A 98 1.24 -0.21 10.09
N ASP A 99 2.50 -0.14 10.48
CA ASP A 99 3.40 -1.29 10.60
C ASP A 99 3.42 -2.12 9.31
N GLN A 100 2.82 -3.31 9.30
CA GLN A 100 2.75 -4.19 8.13
C GLN A 100 1.30 -4.53 7.74
N ASP A 101 0.34 -3.72 8.18
CA ASP A 101 -1.05 -3.88 7.75
C ASP A 101 -1.11 -3.76 6.21
N PRO A 102 -1.66 -4.77 5.49
CA PRO A 102 -1.80 -4.69 4.06
C PRO A 102 -3.02 -3.86 3.67
N VAL A 103 -3.06 -3.41 2.42
CA VAL A 103 -4.28 -2.81 1.85
C VAL A 103 -5.37 -3.89 1.77
N THR A 104 -6.44 -3.74 2.56
CA THR A 104 -7.56 -4.70 2.61
C THR A 104 -8.82 -4.22 1.90
N LYS A 105 -8.84 -2.96 1.45
CA LYS A 105 -9.95 -2.36 0.70
C LYS A 105 -9.42 -1.61 -0.51
N GLY A 106 -10.03 -1.85 -1.65
CA GLY A 106 -9.54 -1.36 -2.94
C GLY A 106 -8.35 -2.17 -3.45
N VAL A 107 -7.80 -1.72 -4.58
CA VAL A 107 -6.67 -2.35 -5.26
C VAL A 107 -5.44 -1.45 -5.08
N PRO A 108 -4.34 -1.94 -4.47
CA PRO A 108 -3.10 -1.18 -4.40
C PRO A 108 -2.50 -1.01 -5.79
N ILE A 109 -2.14 0.23 -6.14
CA ILE A 109 -1.47 0.56 -7.41
C ILE A 109 0.05 0.57 -7.21
N PHE A 110 0.52 1.32 -6.23
CA PHE A 110 1.91 1.29 -5.78
C PHE A 110 2.01 1.71 -4.31
N GLY A 111 3.08 1.28 -3.65
CA GLY A 111 3.38 1.57 -2.25
C GLY A 111 4.79 2.08 -2.03
N ILE A 112 4.98 2.85 -0.96
CA ILE A 112 6.28 3.26 -0.44
C ILE A 112 6.36 2.89 1.04
N ASP A 113 7.42 2.17 1.39
CA ASP A 113 7.79 1.82 2.77
C ASP A 113 8.42 3.03 3.48
N MET A 114 8.03 3.28 4.74
CA MET A 114 8.37 4.49 5.51
C MET A 114 8.94 4.18 6.90
#